data_AF-B1XTX0-F1
#
_entry.id   AF-B1XTX0-F1
#
_cell.length_a   1.000
_cell.length_b   1.000
_cell.length_c   1.000
_cell.angle_alpha   90.00
_cell.angle_beta   90.00
_cell.angle_gamma   90.00
#
_symmetry.space_group_name_H-M   'P 1'
#
loop_
_entity.id
_entity.type
_entity.pdbx_description
1 polymer ?
#
loop_
_entity_poly.entity_id
_entity_poly.type
_entity_poly.pdbx_seq_one_letter_code
_entity_poly.pdbx_strand_id
1 'polypeptide(L)'
;MDGRRSPFPLVLFLTLRYENLINFESNDDNKVNCIRKETIWFAPSIGRWVARESSGSYNIQGQIGAEILEDSYQWQLSSYK
;
A
#
# COMPACT_ATOMS: atom_id res chain seq x y z
N MET A 1 -20.13 -24.44 -28.43
CA MET A 1 -18.67 -24.69 -28.44
C MET A 1 -18.01 -23.39 -27.96
N ASP A 2 -18.09 -23.13 -26.65
CA ASP A 2 -17.01 -23.29 -25.63
C ASP A 2 -15.78 -22.39 -25.90
N GLY A 3 -15.90 -21.12 -25.49
CA GLY A 3 -14.80 -20.18 -25.38
C GLY A 3 -14.07 -20.39 -24.07
N ARG A 4 -13.14 -21.35 -24.05
CA ARG A 4 -12.30 -21.59 -22.88
C ARG A 4 -11.38 -20.40 -22.65
N ARG A 5 -11.64 -19.66 -21.58
CA ARG A 5 -10.65 -18.77 -20.97
C ARG A 5 -9.42 -19.61 -20.62
N SER A 6 -8.25 -19.24 -21.14
CA SER A 6 -6.98 -19.84 -20.72
C SER A 6 -6.78 -19.58 -19.22
N PRO A 7 -6.52 -20.59 -18.38
CA PRO A 7 -6.21 -20.35 -16.98
C PRO A 7 -4.82 -19.73 -16.91
N PHE A 8 -4.76 -18.40 -16.77
CA PHE A 8 -3.56 -17.77 -16.21
C PHE A 8 -3.34 -18.42 -14.83
N PRO A 9 -2.16 -18.95 -14.49
CA PRO A 9 -1.96 -19.58 -13.21
C PRO A 9 -2.17 -18.54 -12.11
N LEU A 10 -3.28 -18.64 -11.39
CA LEU A 10 -3.49 -17.93 -10.14
C LEU A 10 -2.58 -18.59 -9.11
N VAL A 11 -1.45 -17.95 -8.83
CA VAL A 11 -0.65 -18.32 -7.66
C VAL A 11 -1.36 -17.73 -6.44
N LEU A 12 -1.82 -18.61 -5.56
CA LEU A 12 -2.44 -18.25 -4.29
C LEU A 12 -1.41 -18.36 -3.18
N PHE A 13 -1.29 -17.31 -2.37
CA PHE A 13 -0.47 -17.30 -1.17
C PHE A 13 -1.35 -17.19 0.07
N LEU A 14 -1.08 -18.02 1.08
CA LEU A 14 -1.56 -17.75 2.43
C LEU A 14 -0.78 -16.57 2.99
N THR A 15 -1.48 -15.53 3.43
CA THR A 15 -0.85 -14.27 3.87
C THR A 15 -1.28 -13.84 5.26
N LEU A 16 -0.35 -13.20 5.96
CA LEU A 16 -0.65 -12.32 7.09
C LEU A 16 -0.93 -10.93 6.51
N ARG A 17 -2.13 -10.40 6.75
CA ARG A 17 -2.45 -9.01 6.45
C ARG A 17 -2.23 -8.16 7.71
N TYR A 18 -1.48 -7.09 7.59
CA TYR A 18 -1.32 -6.10 8.66
C TYR A 18 -1.34 -4.68 8.09
N GLU A 19 -1.65 -3.72 8.96
CA GLU A 19 -1.67 -2.30 8.65
C GLU A 19 -0.61 -1.57 9.50
N ASN A 20 0.17 -0.71 8.87
CA ASN A 20 1.02 0.25 9.54
C ASN A 20 0.39 1.64 9.44
N LEU A 21 0.44 2.38 10.54
CA LEU A 21 0.14 3.82 10.59
C LEU A 21 1.40 4.53 11.07
N ILE A 22 2.02 5.31 10.19
CA ILE A 22 3.33 5.91 10.41
C ILE A 22 3.14 7.42 10.44
N ASN A 23 3.40 8.03 11.60
CA ASN A 23 3.57 9.48 11.69
C ASN A 23 5.02 9.80 11.32
N PHE A 24 5.24 10.77 10.45
CA PHE A 24 6.58 11.16 10.02
C PHE A 24 6.72 12.67 9.89
N GLU A 25 7.96 13.15 9.93
CA GLU A 25 8.28 14.54 9.62
C GLU A 25 8.62 14.65 8.13
N SER A 26 8.00 15.63 7.47
CA SER A 26 8.27 15.93 6.06
C SER A 26 9.53 16.80 5.95
N ASN A 27 10.29 16.61 4.86
CA ASN A 27 11.39 17.52 4.52
C ASN A 27 10.88 18.87 3.94
N ASP A 28 9.59 18.97 3.65
CA ASP A 28 8.92 20.23 3.34
C ASP A 28 8.32 20.79 4.64
N ASP A 29 8.91 21.88 5.14
CA ASP A 29 8.55 22.55 6.39
C ASP A 29 7.10 23.03 6.45
N ASN A 30 6.45 23.21 5.29
CA ASN A 30 5.05 23.61 5.26
C ASN A 30 4.10 22.46 5.59
N LYS A 31 4.55 21.20 5.48
CA LYS A 31 3.72 20.01 5.75
C LYS A 31 3.86 19.58 7.21
N VAL A 32 2.72 19.51 7.88
CA VAL A 32 2.60 19.09 9.28
C VAL A 32 1.60 17.93 9.40
N ASN A 33 1.60 17.24 10.54
CA ASN A 33 0.71 16.10 10.81
C ASN A 33 0.76 15.03 9.70
N CYS A 34 1.96 14.71 9.19
CA CYS A 34 2.09 13.78 8.08
C CYS A 34 1.86 12.34 8.56
N ILE A 35 0.93 11.65 7.91
CA ILE A 35 0.56 10.27 8.20
C ILE A 35 0.75 9.45 6.92
N ARG A 36 1.37 8.28 7.04
CA ARG A 36 1.38 7.23 6.00
C ARG A 36 0.62 6.01 6.52
N LYS A 37 -0.37 5.56 5.77
CA LYS A 37 -1.01 4.25 5.99
C LYS A 37 -0.46 3.25 4.98
N GLU A 38 -0.14 2.06 5.46
CA GLU A 38 0.28 0.95 4.59
C GLU A 38 -0.46 -0.33 4.96
N THR A 39 -1.08 -0.98 3.97
CA THR A 39 -1.64 -2.33 4.11
C THR A 39 -0.69 -3.30 3.42
N ILE A 40 -0.21 -4.32 4.14
CA ILE A 40 0.76 -5.28 3.61
C ILE A 40 0.20 -6.69 3.73
N TRP A 41 0.36 -7.48 2.67
CA TRP A 41 0.09 -8.92 2.66
C TRP A 41 1.42 -9.66 2.59
N PHE A 42 1.87 -10.20 3.72
CA PHE A 42 3.11 -10.97 3.84
C PHE A 42 2.83 -12.47 3.71
N ALA A 43 3.52 -13.14 2.79
CA ALA A 43 3.45 -14.59 2.60
C ALA A 43 4.64 -15.27 3.30
N PRO A 44 4.44 -15.90 4.48
CA PRO A 44 5.54 -16.50 5.23
C PRO A 44 6.25 -17.62 4.46
N SER A 45 5.53 -18.35 3.60
CA SER A 45 6.08 -19.46 2.81
C SER A 45 7.19 -19.04 1.84
N ILE A 46 7.24 -17.77 1.43
CA ILE A 46 8.28 -17.21 0.56
C ILE A 46 9.08 -16.09 1.23
N GLY A 47 8.79 -15.78 2.50
CA GLY A 47 9.47 -14.74 3.28
C GLY A 47 9.36 -13.34 2.68
N ARG A 48 8.30 -13.03 1.91
CA ARG A 48 8.14 -11.76 1.20
C ARG A 48 6.70 -11.26 1.25
N TRP A 49 6.52 -9.96 1.09
CA TRP A 49 5.21 -9.40 0.80
C TRP A 49 4.83 -9.68 -0.65
N VAL A 50 3.55 -10.02 -0.86
CA VAL A 50 2.98 -10.34 -2.18
C VAL A 50 2.05 -9.26 -2.70
N ALA A 51 1.57 -8.40 -1.79
CA ALA A 51 0.88 -7.16 -2.12
C ALA A 51 1.16 -6.09 -1.07
N ARG A 52 1.09 -4.82 -1.50
CA ARG A 52 1.17 -3.66 -0.61
C ARG A 52 0.35 -2.52 -1.19
N GLU A 53 -0.41 -1.86 -0.32
CA GLU A 53 -1.09 -0.60 -0.60
C GLU A 53 -0.50 0.47 0.30
N SER A 54 -0.34 1.69 -0.23
CA SER A 54 0.16 2.83 0.53
C SER A 54 -0.63 4.09 0.17
N SER A 55 -1.01 4.85 1.20
CA SER A 55 -1.59 6.18 1.06
C SER A 55 -0.97 7.12 2.10
N GLY A 56 -0.96 8.40 1.80
CA GLY A 56 -0.46 9.44 2.69
C GLY A 56 -1.47 10.56 2.89
N SER A 57 -1.36 11.25 4.01
CA SER A 57 -2.04 12.52 4.24
C SER A 57 -1.16 13.48 5.03
N TYR A 58 -1.42 14.77 4.89
CA TYR A 58 -0.76 15.84 5.64
C TYR A 58 -1.67 17.06 5.77
N ASN A 59 -1.32 18.00 6.64
CA ASN A 59 -1.88 19.34 6.67
C ASN A 59 -0.82 20.36 6.24
N ILE A 60 -1.26 21.52 5.74
CA ILE A 60 -0.36 22.67 5.54
C ILE A 60 -0.39 23.53 6.80
N GLN A 61 0.78 23.96 7.26
CA GLN A 61 0.91 24.84 8.41
C GLN A 61 0.09 26.13 8.21
N GLY A 62 -0.74 26.47 9.18
CA GLY A 62 -1.60 27.67 9.13
C GLY A 62 -2.84 27.54 8.25
N GLN A 63 -3.00 26.45 7.49
CA GLN A 63 -4.24 26.18 6.76
C GLN A 63 -5.27 25.54 7.69
N ILE A 64 -6.45 26.15 7.78
CA ILE A 64 -7.61 25.55 8.46
C ILE A 64 -8.41 24.79 7.41
N GLY A 65 -8.59 23.48 7.61
CA GLY A 65 -9.33 22.64 6.68
C GLY A 65 -9.08 21.16 6.91
N ALA A 66 -9.60 20.33 6.00
CA ALA A 66 -9.35 18.90 6.00
C ALA A 66 -7.87 18.59 5.68
N GLU A 67 -7.42 17.38 6.03
CA GLU A 67 -6.14 16.87 5.57
C GLU A 67 -6.10 16.77 4.03
N ILE A 68 -4.91 16.99 3.47
CA ILE A 68 -4.62 16.82 2.07
C ILE A 68 -4.12 15.40 1.86
N LEU A 69 -4.74 14.70 0.91
CA LEU A 69 -4.36 13.34 0.55
C LEU A 69 -3.21 13.35 -0.46
N GLU A 70 -2.23 12.50 -0.23
CA GLU A 70 -1.17 12.20 -1.20
C GLU A 70 -1.65 11.11 -2.18
N ASP A 71 -0.89 10.94 -3.28
CA ASP A 71 -1.12 9.84 -4.19
C ASP A 71 -1.04 8.49 -3.48
N SER A 72 -1.92 7.58 -3.89
CA SER A 72 -1.93 6.21 -3.38
C SER A 72 -1.28 5.27 -4.39
N TYR A 73 -0.57 4.27 -3.86
CA TYR A 73 0.14 3.27 -4.64
C TYR A 73 -0.33 1.88 -4.27
N GLN A 74 -0.47 1.03 -5.29
CA GLN A 74 -0.74 -0.39 -5.12
C GLN A 74 0.32 -1.20 -5.86
N TRP A 75 0.85 -2.20 -5.18
CA TRP A 75 1.86 -3.11 -5.70
C TRP A 75 1.44 -4.54 -5.47
N GLN A 76 1.66 -5.38 -6.48
CA GLN A 76 1.46 -6.82 -6.41
C GLN A 76 2.69 -7.54 -7.00
N LEU A 77 3.02 -8.69 -6.40
CA LEU A 77 4.09 -9.54 -6.88
C LEU A 77 3.69 -10.19 -8.21
N SER A 78 4.41 -9.86 -9.27
CA SER A 78 4.15 -10.39 -10.62
C SER A 78 4.69 -11.80 -10.84
N SER A 79 5.82 -12.14 -10.20
CA SER A 79 6.48 -13.43 -10.35
C SER A 79 7.45 -13.72 -9.20
N TYR A 80 7.63 -15.00 -8.86
CA TYR A 80 8.58 -15.48 -7.85
C TYR A 80 9.20 -16.81 -8.32
N LYS A 81 10.47 -17.04 -7.94
CA LYS A 81 11.32 -18.14 -8.41
C LYS A 81 11.14 -19.41 -7.58
#